data_AF-A0A933MHR2-F1
#
_entry.id   AF-A0A933MHR2-F1
#
_cell.length_a   1.000
_cell.length_b   1.000
_cell.length_c   1.000
_cell.angle_alpha   90.00
_cell.angle_beta   90.00
_cell.angle_gamma   90.00
#
_symmetry.space_group_name_H-M   'P 1'
#
loop_
_entity.id
_entity.type
_entity.pdbx_description
1 polymer ?
#
loop_
_entity_poly.entity_id
_entity_poly.type
_entity_poly.pdbx_seq_one_letter_code
_entity_poly.pdbx_strand_id
1 'polypeptide(L)'
;MTDENGNIAERYSYDAYGNTTIKDAAGCKLQASGIGNHYAYTGREFDSETGLYYYRARYYDPQIGRFLQEDPVWGLNFYSYVDNNPLNFIDPYGLQSAVPNIFGPNSGVLGTEMALGDVA
;
A
#
# COMPACT_ATOMS: atom_id res chain seq x y z
N MET A 1 -3.15 7.05 -13.38
CA MET A 1 -4.33 7.89 -13.16
C MET A 1 -4.62 8.66 -14.44
N THR A 2 -5.86 8.62 -14.92
CA THR A 2 -6.30 9.29 -16.14
C THR A 2 -7.29 10.40 -15.81
N ASP A 3 -7.40 11.38 -16.68
CA ASP A 3 -8.44 12.41 -16.62
C ASP A 3 -9.78 11.88 -17.15
N GLU A 4 -10.82 12.73 -17.13
CA GLU A 4 -12.16 12.46 -17.65
C GLU A 4 -12.21 12.14 -19.14
N ASN A 5 -11.18 12.53 -19.90
CA ASN A 5 -11.05 12.30 -21.33
C ASN A 5 -10.21 11.04 -21.65
N GLY A 6 -9.73 10.34 -20.62
CA GLY A 6 -8.89 9.14 -20.76
C GLY A 6 -7.41 9.44 -21.03
N ASN A 7 -6.97 10.70 -21.00
CA ASN A 7 -5.54 11.02 -21.10
C ASN A 7 -4.84 10.70 -19.79
N ILE A 8 -3.56 10.36 -19.85
CA ILE A 8 -2.76 10.07 -18.65
C ILE A 8 -2.49 11.39 -17.93
N ALA A 9 -3.01 11.52 -16.71
CA ALA A 9 -2.68 12.63 -15.83
C ALA A 9 -1.34 12.34 -15.10
N GLU A 10 -1.27 11.17 -14.44
CA GLU A 10 -0.11 10.75 -13.65
C GLU A 10 0.10 9.24 -13.73
N ARG A 11 1.36 8.81 -13.59
CA ARG A 11 1.75 7.41 -13.50
C ARG A 11 2.36 7.13 -12.15
N TYR A 12 1.96 6.01 -11.57
CA TYR A 12 2.48 5.55 -10.29
C TYR A 12 3.18 4.21 -10.51
N SER A 13 4.36 4.07 -9.89
CA SER A 13 5.12 2.82 -9.89
C SER A 13 5.55 2.52 -8.46
N TYR A 14 5.55 1.25 -8.11
CA TYR A 14 5.87 0.77 -6.77
C TYR A 14 6.90 -0.35 -6.90
N ASP A 15 7.79 -0.46 -5.93
CA ASP A 15 8.59 -1.67 -5.75
C ASP A 15 7.84 -2.70 -4.87
N ALA A 16 8.51 -3.81 -4.54
CA ALA A 16 7.92 -4.87 -3.72
C ALA A 16 7.49 -4.40 -2.33
N TYR A 17 8.12 -3.38 -1.75
CA TYR A 17 7.83 -2.84 -0.43
C TYR A 17 7.00 -1.56 -0.46
N GLY A 18 6.58 -1.10 -1.65
CA GLY A 18 5.71 0.06 -1.81
C GLY A 18 6.43 1.39 -1.96
N ASN A 19 7.72 1.43 -2.30
CA ASN A 19 8.39 2.70 -2.61
C ASN A 19 7.73 3.35 -3.84
N THR A 20 7.00 4.45 -3.61
CA THR A 20 6.24 5.13 -4.66
C THR A 20 7.13 6.03 -5.49
N THR A 21 7.06 5.85 -6.81
CA THR A 21 7.56 6.80 -7.80
C THR A 21 6.38 7.38 -8.56
N ILE A 22 6.12 8.68 -8.36
CA ILE A 22 5.11 9.45 -9.09
C ILE A 22 5.77 10.05 -10.33
N LYS A 23 5.12 9.94 -11.48
CA LYS A 23 5.54 10.55 -12.74
C LYS A 23 4.38 11.28 -13.39
N ASP A 24 4.68 12.35 -14.12
CA ASP A 24 3.69 13.07 -14.92
C ASP A 24 3.28 12.29 -16.20
N ALA A 25 2.45 12.93 -17.01
CA ALA A 25 2.02 12.45 -18.33
C ALA A 25 3.19 12.25 -19.32
N ALA A 26 4.28 13.00 -19.19
CA ALA A 26 5.49 12.89 -20.02
C ALA A 26 6.49 11.83 -19.51
N GLY A 27 6.31 11.32 -18.28
CA GLY A 27 7.19 10.35 -17.64
C GLY A 27 8.27 10.97 -16.74
N CYS A 28 8.24 12.28 -16.51
CA CYS A 28 9.15 12.97 -15.59
C CYS A 28 8.73 12.72 -14.13
N LYS A 29 9.71 12.53 -13.24
CA LYS A 29 9.46 12.26 -11.82
C LYS A 29 8.89 13.51 -11.13
N LEU A 30 7.79 13.33 -10.40
CA LEU A 30 7.19 14.35 -9.55
C LEU A 30 7.59 14.11 -8.08
N GLN A 31 7.68 15.18 -7.30
CA GLN A 31 7.92 15.10 -5.84
C GLN A 31 6.65 14.69 -5.09
N ALA A 32 5.48 15.13 -5.57
CA ALA A 32 4.17 14.85 -5.02
C ALA A 32 3.14 14.73 -6.16
N SER A 33 1.95 14.22 -5.87
CA SER A 33 0.84 14.24 -6.84
C SER A 33 0.40 15.69 -7.09
N GLY A 34 0.46 16.11 -8.35
CA GLY A 34 -0.05 17.40 -8.81
C GLY A 34 -1.58 17.46 -8.90
N ILE A 35 -2.25 16.29 -8.87
CA ILE A 35 -3.72 16.18 -8.88
C ILE A 35 -4.31 15.87 -7.49
N GLY A 36 -3.48 15.87 -6.44
CA GLY A 36 -3.93 15.65 -5.07
C GLY A 36 -4.34 14.20 -4.75
N ASN A 37 -3.76 13.21 -5.44
CA ASN A 37 -4.00 11.82 -5.08
C ASN A 37 -3.19 11.44 -3.84
N HIS A 38 -3.90 11.18 -2.75
CA HIS A 38 -3.32 10.76 -1.47
C HIS A 38 -3.20 9.24 -1.34
N TYR A 39 -3.78 8.43 -2.24
CA TYR A 39 -3.78 6.96 -2.11
C TYR A 39 -2.82 6.31 -3.10
N ALA A 40 -2.02 5.36 -2.61
CA ALA A 40 -1.00 4.71 -3.42
C ALA A 40 -0.91 3.19 -3.12
N TYR A 41 0.27 2.68 -2.75
CA TYR A 41 0.51 1.26 -2.56
C TYR A 41 -0.50 0.61 -1.60
N THR A 42 -1.10 -0.50 -2.02
CA THR A 42 -2.15 -1.25 -1.28
C THR A 42 -3.38 -0.43 -0.88
N GLY A 43 -3.64 0.69 -1.58
CA GLY A 43 -4.76 1.58 -1.29
C GLY A 43 -4.58 2.40 -0.02
N ARG A 44 -3.33 2.59 0.43
CA ARG A 44 -3.01 3.34 1.66
C ARG A 44 -2.70 4.79 1.35
N GLU A 45 -2.98 5.62 2.34
CA GLU A 45 -2.65 7.03 2.29
C GLU A 45 -1.12 7.18 2.31
N PHE A 46 -0.60 7.85 1.29
CA PHE A 46 0.80 8.14 1.10
C PHE A 46 1.05 9.62 1.32
N ASP A 47 1.87 9.91 2.31
CA ASP A 47 2.36 11.25 2.54
C ASP A 47 3.65 11.45 1.74
N SER A 48 3.57 12.24 0.66
CA SER A 48 4.73 12.53 -0.19
C SER A 48 5.78 13.40 0.47
N GLU A 49 5.44 14.15 1.53
CA GLU A 49 6.40 14.99 2.25
C GLU A 49 7.34 14.13 3.12
N THR A 50 6.78 13.13 3.80
CA THR A 50 7.54 12.21 4.66
C THR A 50 7.98 10.92 3.97
N GLY A 51 7.33 10.54 2.87
CA GLY A 51 7.53 9.26 2.19
C GLY A 51 6.93 8.06 2.93
N LEU A 52 6.04 8.30 3.89
CA LEU A 52 5.45 7.28 4.75
C LEU A 52 4.03 6.91 4.31
N TYR A 53 3.62 5.70 4.66
CA TYR A 53 2.25 5.26 4.51
C TYR A 53 1.53 5.22 5.84
N TYR A 54 0.30 5.73 5.84
CA TYR A 54 -0.58 5.62 6.99
C TYR A 54 -1.46 4.36 6.88
N TYR A 55 -1.20 3.40 7.76
CA TYR A 55 -1.94 2.13 7.87
C TYR A 55 -2.98 2.15 8.99
N ARG A 56 -3.58 3.32 9.28
CA ARG A 56 -4.57 3.56 10.36
C ARG A 56 -4.00 3.42 11.78
N ALA A 57 -3.46 2.25 12.11
CA ALA A 57 -2.88 1.97 13.42
C ALA A 57 -1.41 2.42 13.51
N ARG A 58 -0.67 2.41 12.39
CA ARG A 58 0.78 2.62 12.34
C ARG A 58 1.22 3.37 11.08
N TYR A 59 2.37 4.04 11.17
CA TYR A 59 3.11 4.54 10.02
C TYR A 59 4.07 3.47 9.51
N TYR A 60 4.04 3.23 8.21
CA TYR A 60 4.89 2.28 7.50
C TYR A 60 5.92 3.03 6.65
N ASP A 61 7.18 2.65 6.78
CA ASP A 61 8.28 3.17 5.97
C ASP A 61 8.62 2.17 4.86
N PRO A 62 8.33 2.49 3.60
CA PRO A 62 8.61 1.63 2.47
C PRO A 62 10.11 1.54 2.14
N GLN A 63 10.95 2.49 2.57
CA GLN A 63 12.38 2.47 2.28
C GLN A 63 13.08 1.34 3.03
N ILE A 64 12.66 1.09 4.27
CA ILE A 64 13.18 0.01 5.12
C ILE A 64 12.27 -1.22 5.15
N GLY A 65 11.04 -1.11 4.62
CA GLY A 65 10.07 -2.20 4.57
C GLY A 65 9.49 -2.56 5.94
N ARG A 66 9.35 -1.60 6.86
CA ARG A 66 8.95 -1.84 8.26
C ARG A 66 8.03 -0.76 8.80
N PHE A 67 7.25 -1.10 9.82
CA PHE A 67 6.51 -0.10 10.60
C PHE A 67 7.45 0.70 11.49
N LEU A 68 7.13 1.98 11.72
CA LEU A 68 7.87 2.86 12.62
C LEU A 68 7.46 2.70 14.10
N GLN A 69 6.30 2.08 14.33
CA GLN A 69 5.72 1.89 15.66
C GLN A 69 5.57 0.40 15.97
N GLU A 70 5.76 0.05 17.24
CA GLU A 70 5.57 -1.30 17.77
C GLU A 70 4.14 -1.77 17.54
N ASP A 71 3.97 -3.03 17.11
CA ASP A 71 2.67 -3.67 17.01
C ASP A 71 2.01 -3.77 18.40
N PRO A 72 0.80 -3.20 18.61
CA PRO A 72 0.07 -3.39 19.85
C PRO A 72 -0.41 -4.84 20.04
N VAL A 73 -0.41 -5.67 18.98
CA VAL A 73 -0.69 -7.10 19.04
C VAL A 73 0.61 -7.87 19.23
N TRP A 74 0.64 -8.73 20.25
CA TRP A 74 1.83 -9.42 20.72
C TRP A 74 2.45 -10.31 19.63
N GLY A 75 3.74 -10.14 19.35
CA GLY A 75 4.47 -10.93 18.36
C GLY A 75 5.99 -10.94 18.59
N LEU A 76 6.71 -11.85 17.92
CA LEU A 76 8.17 -11.97 18.01
C LEU A 76 8.92 -10.87 17.23
N ASN A 77 8.24 -10.14 16.33
CA ASN A 77 8.82 -9.04 15.55
C ASN A 77 7.79 -7.92 15.36
N PHE A 78 7.84 -6.92 16.24
CA PHE A 78 6.83 -5.86 16.33
C PHE A 78 6.81 -4.85 15.18
N TYR A 79 7.77 -4.91 14.26
CA TYR A 79 7.92 -3.92 13.19
C TYR A 79 7.86 -4.53 11.78
N SER A 80 7.74 -5.85 11.65
CA SER A 80 7.72 -6.50 10.35
C SER A 80 6.44 -6.18 9.58
N TYR A 81 6.58 -5.85 8.30
CA TYR A 81 5.46 -5.77 7.38
C TYR A 81 5.25 -7.14 6.74
N VAL A 82 4.09 -7.76 7.00
CA VAL A 82 3.60 -8.87 6.19
C VAL A 82 4.58 -10.07 6.15
N ASP A 83 5.20 -10.40 7.29
CA ASP A 83 6.23 -11.44 7.40
C ASP A 83 7.38 -11.33 6.37
N ASN A 84 7.68 -10.11 5.91
CA ASN A 84 8.65 -9.80 4.84
C ASN A 84 8.29 -10.42 3.48
N ASN A 85 7.01 -10.73 3.23
CA ASN A 85 6.52 -11.28 1.97
C ASN A 85 5.43 -10.39 1.31
N PRO A 86 5.76 -9.12 0.98
CA PRO A 86 4.80 -8.14 0.49
C PRO A 86 4.32 -8.39 -0.95
N LEU A 87 4.93 -9.34 -1.68
CA LEU A 87 4.45 -9.76 -3.00
C LEU A 87 3.21 -10.64 -2.90
N ASN A 88 3.13 -11.47 -1.86
CA ASN A 88 2.08 -12.48 -1.71
C ASN A 88 0.99 -12.07 -0.73
N PHE A 89 1.19 -11.01 0.06
CA PHE A 89 0.31 -10.64 1.15
C PHE A 89 0.24 -9.12 1.34
N ILE A 90 -0.81 -8.65 2.01
CA ILE A 90 -1.08 -7.24 2.32
C ILE A 90 -1.59 -7.18 3.77
N ASP A 91 -1.23 -6.16 4.57
CA ASP A 91 -1.80 -5.93 5.91
C ASP A 91 -2.85 -4.79 5.88
N PRO A 92 -4.17 -5.10 5.89
CA PRO A 92 -5.17 -4.07 5.72
C PRO A 92 -5.40 -3.17 6.95
N TYR A 93 -4.95 -3.59 8.12
CA TYR A 93 -5.24 -2.92 9.39
C TYR A 93 -3.99 -2.37 10.06
N GLY A 94 -2.80 -2.74 9.58
CA GLY A 94 -1.55 -2.46 10.26
C GLY A 94 -1.52 -3.17 11.61
N LEU A 95 -2.01 -4.41 11.71
CA LEU A 95 -2.13 -5.19 12.95
C LEU A 95 -1.68 -6.66 12.76
N GLN A 96 -0.68 -6.90 11.90
CA GLN A 96 -0.09 -8.23 11.61
C GLN A 96 -0.96 -9.17 10.77
N SER A 97 -2.28 -8.95 10.67
CA SER A 97 -3.17 -9.81 9.87
C SER A 97 -2.93 -9.62 8.37
N ALA A 98 -2.04 -10.43 7.82
CA ALA A 98 -1.70 -10.44 6.41
C ALA A 98 -2.76 -11.24 5.64
N VAL A 99 -3.49 -10.59 4.74
CA VAL A 99 -4.38 -11.25 3.79
C VAL A 99 -3.62 -11.54 2.49
N PRO A 100 -3.92 -12.64 1.78
CA PRO A 100 -3.30 -12.92 0.49
C PRO A 100 -3.51 -11.75 -0.49
N ASN A 101 -2.45 -11.38 -1.19
CA ASN A 101 -2.54 -10.47 -2.32
C ASN A 101 -3.25 -11.21 -3.47
N ILE A 102 -4.54 -10.95 -3.65
CA ILE A 102 -5.34 -11.54 -4.74
C ILE A 102 -5.00 -10.94 -6.12
N PHE A 103 -4.11 -9.96 -6.19
CA PHE A 103 -3.66 -9.30 -7.43
C PHE A 103 -2.19 -9.61 -7.78
N GLY A 104 -1.55 -10.57 -7.11
CA GLY A 104 -0.16 -10.97 -7.35
C GLY A 104 0.00 -11.96 -8.52
N PRO A 105 1.23 -12.11 -9.06
CA PRO A 105 1.50 -13.02 -10.19
C PRO A 105 1.28 -14.52 -9.86
N ASN A 106 1.13 -14.87 -8.58
CA ASN A 106 0.86 -16.24 -8.11
C ASN A 106 -0.60 -16.47 -7.67
N SER A 107 -1.50 -15.51 -7.89
CA SER A 107 -2.88 -15.58 -7.43
C SER A 107 -3.71 -16.48 -8.34
N GLY A 108 -3.66 -17.80 -8.08
CA GLY A 108 -4.75 -18.68 -8.48
C GLY A 108 -6.03 -18.17 -7.83
N VAL A 109 -7.05 -17.89 -8.63
CA VAL A 109 -8.35 -17.35 -8.20
C VAL A 109 -8.96 -18.26 -7.13
N LEU A 110 -8.68 -17.99 -5.86
CA LEU A 110 -9.47 -18.44 -4.74
C LEU A 110 -10.33 -17.25 -4.35
N GLY A 111 -11.49 -17.16 -5.00
CA GLY A 111 -12.57 -16.29 -4.61
C GLY A 111 -12.91 -16.58 -3.16
N THR A 112 -12.40 -15.77 -2.26
CA THR A 112 -12.85 -15.73 -0.89
C THR A 112 -13.62 -14.43 -0.79
N GLU A 113 -14.94 -14.54 -0.91
CA GLU A 113 -15.86 -13.46 -0.57
C GLU A 113 -15.49 -12.98 0.84
N MET A 114 -14.85 -11.81 0.94
CA MET A 114 -14.74 -11.13 2.22
C MET A 114 -16.12 -10.52 2.47
N ALA A 115 -16.99 -11.32 3.08
CA ALA A 115 -18.33 -10.93 3.48
C ALA A 115 -18.22 -9.69 4.38
N LEU A 116 -18.52 -8.53 3.82
CA LEU A 116 -19.02 -7.39 4.58
C LEU A 116 -20.50 -7.70 4.85
N GLY A 117 -20.77 -8.37 5.97
CA GLY A 117 -22.13 -8.71 6.36
C GLY A 117 -22.21 -9.19 7.82
N ASP A 118 -23.04 -8.49 8.58
CA ASP A 118 -23.70 -8.89 9.83
C ASP A 118 -22.93 -8.73 11.14
N VAL A 119 -22.97 -7.50 11.67
CA VAL A 119 -23.42 -7.34 13.06
C VAL A 119 -24.58 -6.34 13.05
N ALA A 120 -25.76 -6.86 13.40
CA ALA A 120 -27.01 -6.14 13.61
C ALA A 120 -26.94 -5.15 14.78
#